data_AF-A0A9P6FPC9-F1
#
_entry.id   AF-A0A9P6FPC9-F1
#
_cell.length_a   1.000
_cell.length_b   1.000
_cell.length_c   1.000
_cell.angle_alpha   90.00
_cell.angle_beta   90.00
_cell.angle_gamma   90.00
#
_symmetry.space_group_name_H-M   'P 1'
#
loop_
_entity.id
_entity.type
_entity.pdbx_description
1 polymer ?
#
loop_
_entity_poly.entity_id
_entity_poly.type
_entity_poly.pdbx_seq_one_letter_code
_entity_poly.pdbx_strand_id
1 'polypeptide(L)'
;MGVRVVDSSVAGLGGCPYAPGASGNVATEDVVYMLHGMQYNTGVDLQKAIETGNWISDRLGRSNGSKAARAMTLKALAAAAAAAPCPPAPGAPIEKSKL
;
A
#
# COMPACT_ATOMS: atom_id res chain seq x y z
N MET A 1 14.66 -8.54 -26.48
CA MET A 1 15.60 -8.30 -25.36
C MET A 1 15.16 -9.12 -24.16
N GLY A 2 16.08 -9.79 -23.45
CA GLY A 2 15.79 -10.77 -22.38
C GLY A 2 16.33 -10.35 -21.00
N VAL A 3 16.13 -9.10 -20.61
CA VAL A 3 16.60 -8.54 -19.33
C VAL A 3 15.87 -9.22 -18.17
N ARG A 4 16.62 -9.59 -17.12
CA ARG A 4 16.10 -10.33 -15.94
C ARG A 4 16.33 -9.62 -14.61
N VAL A 5 17.09 -8.53 -14.61
CA VAL A 5 17.46 -7.78 -13.41
C VAL A 5 17.09 -6.32 -13.64
N VAL A 6 16.40 -5.73 -12.67
CA VAL A 6 15.97 -4.33 -12.70
C VAL A 6 16.16 -3.73 -11.31
N ASP A 7 16.67 -2.51 -11.26
CA ASP A 7 16.80 -1.76 -10.01
C ASP A 7 15.52 -0.98 -9.71
N SER A 8 15.15 -0.93 -8.44
CA SER A 8 13.98 -0.21 -7.94
C SER A 8 14.25 0.28 -6.53
N SER A 9 13.38 1.13 -5.98
CA SER A 9 13.47 1.56 -4.58
C SER A 9 12.13 1.42 -3.88
N VAL A 10 12.15 0.96 -2.63
CA VAL A 10 10.95 0.83 -1.80
C VAL A 10 10.18 2.16 -1.78
N ALA A 11 8.85 2.12 -1.84
CA ALA A 11 7.96 3.30 -1.86
C ALA A 11 8.32 4.39 -2.90
N GLY A 12 9.09 4.05 -3.94
CA GLY A 12 9.65 5.02 -4.89
C GLY A 12 10.55 6.05 -4.19
N LEU A 13 11.35 5.63 -3.21
CA LEU A 13 12.26 6.51 -2.49
C LEU A 13 13.29 7.16 -3.42
N GLY A 14 13.75 8.33 -2.98
CA GLY A 14 14.68 9.16 -3.73
C GLY A 14 13.99 10.27 -4.52
N GLY A 15 14.78 10.89 -5.39
CA GLY A 15 14.45 12.05 -6.21
C GLY A 15 15.64 12.34 -7.12
N CYS A 16 15.43 13.10 -8.19
CA CYS A 16 16.53 13.51 -9.05
C CYS A 16 17.01 14.91 -8.63
N PRO A 17 18.29 15.10 -8.27
CA PRO A 17 18.82 16.42 -7.89
C PRO A 17 18.77 17.41 -9.07
N TYR A 18 18.73 16.91 -10.31
CA TYR A 18 18.69 17.70 -11.52
C TYR A 18 17.27 18.01 -12.02
N ALA A 19 16.24 17.36 -11.48
CA ALA A 19 14.85 17.54 -11.89
C ALA A 19 13.97 17.83 -10.66
N PRO A 20 13.73 19.12 -10.34
CA PRO A 20 12.92 19.51 -9.20
C PRO A 20 11.52 18.89 -9.26
N GLY A 21 11.12 18.19 -8.19
CA GLY A 21 9.82 17.54 -8.11
C GLY A 21 9.70 16.21 -8.86
N ALA A 22 10.77 15.67 -9.42
CA ALA A 22 10.76 14.32 -9.97
C ALA A 22 10.45 13.28 -8.88
N SER A 23 9.61 12.30 -9.22
CA SER A 23 9.11 11.27 -8.29
C SER A 23 10.20 10.35 -7.73
N GLY A 24 11.40 10.34 -8.34
CA GLY A 24 12.52 9.47 -7.95
C GLY A 24 12.56 8.16 -8.72
N ASN A 25 13.06 7.11 -8.07
CA ASN A 25 13.18 5.78 -8.66
C ASN A 25 11.83 5.10 -8.84
N VAL A 26 11.78 4.08 -9.70
CA VAL A 26 10.60 3.22 -9.82
C VAL A 26 10.35 2.50 -8.48
N ALA A 27 9.10 2.48 -8.04
CA ALA A 27 8.73 1.85 -6.79
C ALA A 27 8.80 0.32 -6.89
N THR A 28 9.50 -0.33 -5.95
CA THR A 28 9.67 -1.78 -5.93
C THR A 28 8.33 -2.52 -5.90
N GLU A 29 7.35 -1.99 -5.17
CA GLU A 29 6.02 -2.57 -5.04
C GLU A 29 5.27 -2.57 -6.38
N ASP A 30 5.42 -1.51 -7.18
CA ASP A 30 4.78 -1.42 -8.51
C ASP A 30 5.43 -2.42 -9.49
N VAL A 31 6.75 -2.59 -9.42
CA VAL A 31 7.48 -3.58 -10.24
C VAL A 31 7.10 -5.00 -9.86
N VAL A 32 7.10 -5.31 -8.55
CA VAL A 32 6.73 -6.65 -8.06
C VAL A 32 5.27 -6.95 -8.36
N TYR A 33 4.36 -5.98 -8.19
CA TYR A 33 2.96 -6.13 -8.56
C TYR A 33 2.78 -6.49 -10.04
N MET A 34 3.47 -5.77 -10.93
CA MET A 34 3.46 -6.06 -12.36
C MET A 34 4.00 -7.45 -12.66
N LEU A 35 5.17 -7.81 -12.11
CA LEU A 35 5.82 -9.10 -12.36
C LEU A 35 4.97 -10.28 -11.84
N HIS A 36 4.39 -10.15 -10.65
CA HIS A 36 3.46 -11.16 -10.10
C HIS A 36 2.20 -11.27 -10.94
N GLY A 37 1.64 -10.16 -11.42
CA GLY A 37 0.48 -10.15 -12.33
C GLY A 37 0.78 -10.83 -13.68
N MET A 38 2.04 -10.77 -14.12
CA MET A 38 2.56 -11.48 -15.29
C MET A 38 3.03 -12.91 -14.97
N GLN A 39 2.77 -13.40 -13.76
CA GLN A 39 3.11 -14.76 -13.29
C GLN A 39 4.62 -15.04 -13.22
N TYR A 40 5.45 -14.00 -13.10
CA TYR A 40 6.87 -14.17 -12.82
C TYR A 40 7.13 -14.31 -11.32
N ASN A 41 7.94 -15.29 -10.95
CA ASN A 41 8.42 -15.44 -9.59
C ASN A 41 9.61 -14.50 -9.33
N THR A 42 9.46 -13.62 -8.34
CA THR A 42 10.50 -12.70 -7.89
C THR A 42 11.10 -13.08 -6.53
N GLY A 43 10.46 -13.99 -5.78
CA GLY A 43 10.85 -14.31 -4.40
C GLY A 43 10.56 -13.20 -3.37
N VAL A 44 9.91 -12.10 -3.77
CA VAL A 44 9.57 -10.98 -2.89
C VAL A 44 8.12 -11.11 -2.41
N ASP A 45 7.91 -10.96 -1.11
CA ASP A 45 6.58 -10.85 -0.51
C ASP A 45 6.06 -9.41 -0.67
N LEU A 46 5.04 -9.25 -1.52
CA LEU A 46 4.48 -7.94 -1.84
C LEU A 46 3.85 -7.25 -0.62
N GLN A 47 3.21 -7.99 0.30
CA GLN A 47 2.57 -7.37 1.46
C GLN A 47 3.62 -6.80 2.42
N LYS A 48 4.68 -7.57 2.70
CA LYS A 48 5.79 -7.10 3.54
C LYS A 48 6.52 -5.91 2.92
N ALA A 49 6.66 -5.89 1.60
CA ALA A 49 7.24 -4.76 0.89
C ALA A 49 6.38 -3.49 1.06
N ILE A 50 5.05 -3.60 0.93
CA ILE A 50 4.11 -2.49 1.14
C ILE A 50 4.16 -1.98 2.59
N GLU A 51 4.17 -2.88 3.57
CA GLU A 51 4.30 -2.51 4.99
C GLU A 51 5.59 -1.73 5.26
N THR A 52 6.71 -2.21 4.72
CA THR A 52 8.02 -1.53 4.84
C THR A 52 8.00 -0.16 4.16
N GLY A 53 7.38 -0.08 2.97
CA GLY A 53 7.23 1.16 2.21
C GLY A 53 6.36 2.20 2.91
N ASN A 54 5.27 1.78 3.55
CA ASN A 54 4.44 2.65 4.37
C ASN A 54 5.21 3.13 5.60
N TRP A 55 5.87 2.21 6.33
CA TRP A 55 6.68 2.55 7.50
C TRP A 55 7.74 3.62 7.24
N ILE A 56 8.52 3.48 6.16
CA ILE A 56 9.56 4.47 5.85
C ILE A 56 8.98 5.79 5.35
N SER A 57 7.87 5.74 4.61
CA SER A 57 7.18 6.95 4.12
C SER A 57 6.65 7.78 5.29
N ASP A 58 6.03 7.11 6.28
CA ASP A 58 5.56 7.74 7.50
C ASP A 58 6.71 8.38 8.28
N ARG A 59 7.85 7.70 8.38
CA ARG A 59 9.04 8.23 9.07
C ARG A 59 9.65 9.45 8.38
N LEU A 60 9.52 9.53 7.06
CA LEU A 60 9.97 10.67 6.25
C LEU A 60 8.92 11.78 6.14
N GLY A 61 7.73 11.60 6.70
CA GLY A 61 6.63 12.56 6.62
C GLY A 61 6.12 12.77 5.19
N ARG A 62 6.24 11.76 4.33
CA ARG A 62 5.77 11.79 2.93
C ARG A 62 4.78 10.67 2.66
N SER A 63 4.02 10.80 1.59
CA SER A 63 3.17 9.69 1.13
C SER A 63 4.01 8.63 0.39
N ASN A 64 3.53 7.38 0.41
CA ASN A 64 4.12 6.29 -0.34
C ASN A 64 4.02 6.58 -1.86
N GLY A 65 5.14 6.51 -2.58
CA GLY A 65 5.20 6.78 -4.02
C GLY A 65 4.64 5.67 -4.91
N SER A 66 4.48 4.46 -4.39
CA SER A 66 3.90 3.33 -5.13
C SER A 66 2.39 3.49 -5.30
N LYS A 67 1.91 3.33 -6.54
CA LYS A 67 0.48 3.32 -6.84
C LYS A 67 -0.19 2.03 -6.36
N ALA A 68 0.47 0.88 -6.54
CA ALA A 68 -0.02 -0.41 -6.10
C ALA A 68 -0.13 -0.47 -4.57
N ALA A 69 0.90 -0.02 -3.84
CA ALA A 69 0.90 0.03 -2.39
C ALA A 69 -0.25 0.87 -1.85
N ARG A 70 -0.45 2.07 -2.41
CA ARG A 70 -1.57 2.95 -2.02
C ARG A 70 -2.93 2.29 -2.26
N ALA A 71 -3.14 1.70 -3.43
CA ALA A 71 -4.40 1.04 -3.76
C ALA A 71 -4.66 -0.15 -2.83
N MET A 72 -3.66 -0.98 -2.56
CA MET A 72 -3.77 -2.13 -1.67
C MET A 72 -3.99 -1.73 -0.22
N THR A 73 -3.29 -0.70 0.25
CA THR A 73 -3.47 -0.17 1.61
C THR A 73 -4.90 0.36 1.80
N LEU A 74 -5.40 1.16 0.85
CA LEU A 74 -6.78 1.65 0.88
C LEU A 74 -7.80 0.50 0.82
N LYS A 75 -7.57 -0.50 -0.03
CA LYS A 75 -8.42 -1.69 -0.12
C LYS A 75 -8.44 -2.46 1.21
N ALA A 76 -7.28 -2.63 1.85
CA ALA A 76 -7.18 -3.30 3.14
C ALA A 76 -7.91 -2.52 4.25
N LEU A 77 -7.76 -1.20 4.29
CA LEU A 77 -8.48 -0.32 5.22
C LEU A 77 -9.99 -0.38 4.99
N ALA A 78 -10.45 -0.35 3.74
CA ALA A 78 -11.86 -0.45 3.39
C ALA A 78 -12.44 -1.82 3.79
N ALA A 79 -11.71 -2.90 3.57
CA ALA A 79 -12.10 -4.24 4.01
C ALA A 79 -12.21 -4.34 5.55
N ALA A 80 -11.26 -3.73 6.28
CA ALA A 80 -11.30 -3.67 7.74
C ALA A 80 -12.50 -2.86 8.25
N ALA A 81 -12.82 -1.73 7.61
CA ALA A 81 -13.98 -0.91 7.95
C ALA A 81 -15.31 -1.63 7.69
N ALA A 82 -15.40 -2.41 6.61
CA ALA A 82 -16.58 -3.22 6.30
C ALA A 82 -16.78 -4.41 7.26
N ALA A 83 -15.71 -4.87 7.93
CA ALA A 83 -15.76 -5.95 8.91
C ALA A 83 -16.07 -5.47 10.35
N ALA A 84 -16.11 -4.15 10.60
CA ALA A 84 -16.50 -3.62 11.91
C ALA A 84 -18.03 -3.72 12.09
N PRO A 85 -18.55 -4.14 13.26
CA PRO A 85 -19.98 -4.15 13.50
C PRO A 85 -20.52 -2.72 13.38
N CYS A 86 -21.55 -2.54 12.57
CA CYS A 86 -22.22 -1.25 12.39
C CYS A 86 -22.63 -0.72 13.77
N PRO A 87 -22.27 0.53 14.15
CA PRO A 87 -22.76 1.12 15.38
C PRO A 87 -24.30 1.16 15.35
N PRO A 88 -24.99 0.92 16.48
CA PRO A 88 -26.44 0.90 16.50
C PRO A 88 -26.99 2.24 16.02
N ALA A 89 -28.01 2.18 15.15
CA ALA A 89 -28.64 3.38 14.62
C ALA A 89 -29.13 4.30 15.76
N PRO A 90 -29.00 5.63 15.62
CA PRO A 90 -29.54 6.56 16.63
C PRO A 90 -31.06 6.38 16.70
N GLY A 91 -31.55 5.82 17.82
CA GLY A 91 -32.97 5.52 18.04
C GLY A 91 -33.33 4.04 18.17
N ALA A 92 -32.37 3.11 18.22
CA ALA A 92 -32.66 1.72 18.54
C ALA A 92 -33.37 1.62 19.91
N PRO A 93 -34.56 1.00 20.02
CA PRO A 93 -35.28 0.90 21.28
C PRO A 93 -34.45 0.07 22.27
N ILE A 94 -34.19 0.64 23.45
CA ILE A 94 -33.62 -0.08 24.59
C ILE A 94 -34.65 -1.14 24.99
N GLU A 95 -34.33 -2.41 24.74
CA GLU A 95 -35.18 -3.54 25.09
C GLU A 95 -35.33 -3.58 26.63
N LYS A 96 -36.51 -3.19 27.13
CA LYS A 96 -36.85 -3.16 28.57
C LYS A 96 -37.11 -4.56 29.13
N SER A 97 -36.40 -5.59 28.65
CA SER A 97 -36.58 -6.99 29.04
C SER A 97 -35.55 -7.50 30.05
N LYS A 98 -34.74 -6.59 30.63
CA LYS A 98 -33.79 -6.90 31.73
C LYS A 98 -33.87 -5.89 32.88
N LEU A 99 -35.07 -5.67 33.41
CA LEU A 99 -35.27 -5.33 34.82
C LEU A 99 -36.12 -6.43 35.47
#